data_AF-A0A2R6LDN1-F1
#
_entry.id   AF-A0A2R6LDN1-F1
#
_cell.length_a   1.000
_cell.length_b   1.000
_cell.length_c   1.000
_cell.angle_alpha   90.00
_cell.angle_beta   90.00
_cell.angle_gamma   90.00
#
_symmetry.space_group_name_H-M   'P 1'
#
loop_
_entity.id
_entity.type
_entity.pdbx_description
1 polymer ?
#
loop_
_entity_poly.entity_id
_entity_poly.type
_entity_poly.pdbx_seq_one_letter_code
_entity_poly.pdbx_strand_id
1 'polypeptide(L)'
;MERGDADSFDRLGTLGIEEEYFVVGPDNRPRAGTDELVYESEPPALLEERLDHELFKCVIETQTPVIEEPATAGEQLRGVRRSLLEHAADHGYGLAAAGLHPMARWRDLLHAEKPRYRAQLDRIQYPQHRNTTAGLHVHVGVDDPDKAVWVANEVRWHLTLMLALAANSPFWNGFDTGLASARAKIFEGLPNTGMPTTFDSYEGFDRFEQTMIETGSIDDRGELWYDVRPHSAHGTVEIRIPDAQHDVDRALTLTEYAYELVIDLCERYEDGESESGYRRELLDENKWRALRYGHDAELLGRNVEEAVPVSTLVEREADRLDVPDLLDLYDTESGASRQRRILETEGPDALCESLLLTGE
;
A
#
# COMPACT_ATOMS: atom_id res chain seq x y z
N MET A 1 16.46 11.08 -15.11
CA MET A 1 15.42 10.03 -15.10
C MET A 1 15.89 8.96 -16.05
N GLU A 2 16.43 7.88 -15.51
CA GLU A 2 16.81 6.72 -16.31
C GLU A 2 15.54 6.00 -16.77
N ARG A 3 15.49 5.61 -18.04
CA ARG A 3 14.40 4.85 -18.65
C ARG A 3 14.19 3.52 -17.89
N GLY A 4 12.95 3.08 -17.75
CA GLY A 4 12.65 1.74 -17.25
C GLY A 4 13.14 0.71 -18.26
N ASP A 5 13.79 -0.34 -17.80
CA ASP A 5 14.39 -1.31 -18.70
C ASP A 5 13.60 -2.61 -18.69
N ALA A 6 13.28 -3.13 -19.87
CA ALA A 6 12.75 -4.49 -19.98
C ALA A 6 13.72 -5.50 -19.35
N ASP A 7 15.02 -5.21 -19.41
CA ASP A 7 16.07 -6.04 -18.80
C ASP A 7 16.04 -6.01 -17.25
N SER A 8 15.26 -5.11 -16.62
CA SER A 8 15.10 -5.12 -15.16
C SER A 8 14.24 -6.29 -14.67
N PHE A 9 13.41 -6.88 -15.53
CA PHE A 9 12.56 -8.02 -15.21
C PHE A 9 13.35 -9.32 -15.38
N ASP A 10 14.26 -9.61 -14.44
CA ASP A 10 15.20 -10.72 -14.53
C ASP A 10 15.23 -11.62 -13.27
N ARG A 11 14.38 -11.32 -12.27
CA ARG A 11 14.47 -11.90 -10.92
C ARG A 11 13.12 -12.30 -10.34
N LEU A 12 12.59 -13.43 -10.80
CA LEU A 12 11.37 -14.03 -10.28
C LEU A 12 11.50 -14.39 -8.79
N GLY A 13 10.48 -14.03 -8.00
CA GLY A 13 10.34 -14.49 -6.60
C GLY A 13 11.15 -13.74 -5.56
N THR A 14 11.79 -12.63 -5.94
CA THR A 14 12.33 -11.69 -4.94
C THR A 14 11.20 -10.84 -4.35
N LEU A 15 11.40 -10.32 -3.14
CA LEU A 15 10.39 -9.56 -2.41
C LEU A 15 10.96 -8.23 -1.88
N GLY A 16 10.18 -7.17 -1.96
CA GLY A 16 10.45 -5.88 -1.30
C GLY A 16 9.19 -5.40 -0.60
N ILE A 17 9.34 -4.86 0.61
CA ILE A 17 8.23 -4.35 1.42
C ILE A 17 8.51 -2.89 1.75
N GLU A 18 7.55 -2.02 1.44
CA GLU A 18 7.58 -0.61 1.85
C GLU A 18 6.44 -0.35 2.84
N GLU A 19 6.74 0.34 3.93
CA GLU A 19 5.75 0.74 4.93
C GLU A 19 5.85 2.24 5.22
N GLU A 20 4.69 2.90 5.18
CA GLU A 20 4.55 4.30 5.52
C GLU A 20 3.94 4.44 6.93
N TYR A 21 4.47 5.38 7.72
CA TYR A 21 4.07 5.62 9.11
C TYR A 21 3.84 7.09 9.40
N PHE A 22 2.92 7.38 10.33
CA PHE A 22 2.80 8.71 10.90
C PHE A 22 3.81 8.90 12.02
N VAL A 23 4.68 9.90 11.89
CA VAL A 23 5.50 10.43 12.98
C VAL A 23 4.59 11.18 13.95
N VAL A 24 4.58 10.78 15.22
CA VAL A 24 3.69 11.34 16.24
C VAL A 24 4.45 11.90 17.44
N GLY A 25 3.85 12.90 18.08
CA GLY A 25 4.36 13.46 19.34
C GLY A 25 3.92 12.67 20.57
N PRO A 26 4.23 13.15 21.79
CA PRO A 26 3.83 12.51 23.05
C PRO A 26 2.30 12.41 23.26
N ASP A 27 1.53 13.17 22.48
CA ASP A 27 0.08 13.15 22.44
C ASP A 27 -0.48 12.16 21.40
N ASN A 28 0.38 11.30 20.81
CA ASN A 28 0.05 10.33 19.77
C ASN A 28 -0.66 10.97 18.56
N ARG A 29 -0.31 12.22 18.25
CA ARG A 29 -0.87 12.98 17.11
C ARG A 29 0.25 13.33 16.12
N PRO A 30 -0.07 13.47 14.82
CA PRO A 30 0.96 13.69 13.81
C PRO A 30 1.77 14.95 14.07
N ARG A 31 3.09 14.83 13.93
CA ARG A 31 4.06 15.92 14.08
C ARG A 31 5.02 15.93 12.90
N ALA A 32 5.47 17.12 12.53
CA ALA A 32 6.55 17.25 11.57
C ALA A 32 7.84 16.75 12.23
N GLY A 33 8.38 15.64 11.74
CA GLY A 33 9.61 15.03 12.25
C GLY A 33 10.46 14.36 11.16
N THR A 34 9.96 14.27 9.93
CA THR A 34 10.71 13.63 8.83
C THR A 34 12.00 14.37 8.46
N ASP A 35 12.03 15.70 8.55
CA ASP A 35 13.26 16.46 8.29
C ASP A 35 14.38 16.00 9.24
N GLU A 36 14.06 15.88 10.53
CA GLU A 36 15.00 15.46 11.57
C GLU A 36 15.42 14.00 11.39
N LEU A 37 14.45 13.10 11.23
CA LEU A 37 14.69 11.65 11.14
C LEU A 37 15.40 11.22 9.86
N VAL A 38 15.20 11.94 8.74
CA VAL A 38 15.70 11.54 7.42
C VAL A 38 16.95 12.33 7.00
N TYR A 39 17.05 13.63 7.35
CA TYR A 39 18.11 14.50 6.81
C TYR A 39 19.05 15.12 7.85
N GLU A 40 18.56 15.35 9.06
CA GLU A 40 19.34 16.06 10.10
C GLU A 40 20.01 15.10 11.09
N SER A 41 19.71 13.80 10.98
CA SER A 41 20.30 12.71 11.76
C SER A 41 20.90 11.62 10.86
N GLU A 42 21.79 10.82 11.43
CA GLU A 42 22.37 9.66 10.73
C GLU A 42 21.45 8.44 10.97
N PRO A 43 20.79 7.91 9.94
CA PRO A 43 19.94 6.74 10.11
C PRO A 43 20.77 5.51 10.47
N PRO A 44 20.21 4.56 11.26
CA PRO A 44 20.84 3.26 11.46
C PRO A 44 21.18 2.57 10.14
N ALA A 45 22.25 1.79 10.09
CA ALA A 45 22.74 1.15 8.86
C ALA A 45 21.69 0.32 8.11
N LEU A 46 20.74 -0.29 8.83
CA LEU A 46 19.64 -1.05 8.19
C LEU A 46 18.68 -0.13 7.41
N LEU A 47 18.53 1.12 7.85
CA LEU A 47 17.67 2.15 7.27
C LEU A 47 18.42 3.09 6.31
N GLU A 48 19.74 2.99 6.23
CA GLU A 48 20.55 3.78 5.29
C GLU A 48 20.09 3.51 3.86
N GLU A 49 19.79 4.59 3.11
CA GLU A 49 19.19 4.57 1.76
C GLU A 49 17.80 3.91 1.67
N ARG A 50 17.19 3.54 2.81
CA ARG A 50 15.88 2.88 2.91
C ARG A 50 14.91 3.61 3.82
N LEU A 51 15.22 4.87 4.12
CA LEU A 51 14.41 5.78 4.91
C LEU A 51 14.18 7.03 4.07
N ASP A 52 12.93 7.30 3.69
CA ASP A 52 12.55 8.53 3.01
C ASP A 52 11.33 9.15 3.72
N HIS A 53 10.82 10.24 3.17
CA HIS A 53 9.59 10.86 3.62
C HIS A 53 8.63 11.08 2.47
N GLU A 54 7.38 11.26 2.85
CA GLU A 54 6.30 11.60 1.94
C GLU A 54 6.04 13.12 1.87
N LEU A 55 5.01 13.51 1.09
CA LEU A 55 4.63 14.92 0.95
C LEU A 55 4.42 15.63 2.30
N PHE A 56 3.79 14.97 3.26
CA PHE A 56 3.57 15.54 4.59
C PHE A 56 4.77 15.23 5.48
N LYS A 57 5.29 16.25 6.19
CA LYS A 57 6.47 16.10 7.07
C LYS A 57 6.24 15.20 8.30
N CYS A 58 5.04 14.65 8.43
CA CYS A 58 4.66 13.69 9.46
C CYS A 58 4.51 12.27 8.91
N VAL A 59 4.80 12.01 7.64
CA VAL A 59 4.72 10.68 7.05
C VAL A 59 6.11 10.25 6.61
N ILE A 60 6.60 9.19 7.24
CA ILE A 60 7.92 8.60 7.00
C ILE A 60 7.74 7.25 6.30
N GLU A 61 8.63 6.92 5.38
CA GLU A 61 8.60 5.67 4.63
C GLU A 61 9.86 4.86 4.93
N THR A 62 9.70 3.56 5.13
CA THR A 62 10.81 2.61 5.19
C THR A 62 10.66 1.50 4.18
N GLN A 63 11.80 0.99 3.72
CA GLN A 63 11.87 -0.13 2.78
C GLN A 63 12.73 -1.25 3.36
N THR A 64 12.36 -2.51 3.11
CA THR A 64 13.26 -3.63 3.38
C THR A 64 14.40 -3.64 2.36
N PRO A 65 15.56 -4.27 2.68
CA PRO A 65 16.43 -4.78 1.62
C PRO A 65 15.64 -5.70 0.67
N VAL A 66 16.19 -5.93 -0.53
CA VAL A 66 15.64 -6.97 -1.42
C VAL A 66 15.76 -8.32 -0.70
N ILE A 67 14.61 -8.97 -0.49
CA ILE A 67 14.48 -10.26 0.17
C ILE A 67 14.58 -11.34 -0.92
N GLU A 68 15.68 -12.09 -0.92
CA GLU A 68 15.94 -13.20 -1.86
C GLU A 68 15.16 -14.47 -1.48
N GLU A 69 14.94 -14.67 -0.17
CA GLU A 69 14.25 -15.81 0.39
C GLU A 69 13.02 -15.31 1.15
N PRO A 70 11.81 -15.38 0.56
CA PRO A 70 10.58 -14.85 1.15
C PRO A 70 10.30 -15.35 2.57
N ALA A 71 10.74 -16.56 2.92
CA ALA A 71 10.66 -17.09 4.28
C ALA A 71 11.38 -16.22 5.34
N THR A 72 12.33 -15.37 4.93
CA THR A 72 13.04 -14.43 5.81
C THR A 72 12.36 -13.06 5.95
N ALA A 73 11.26 -12.81 5.21
CA ALA A 73 10.57 -11.52 5.20
C ALA A 73 10.16 -11.05 6.60
N GLY A 74 9.69 -11.98 7.44
CA GLY A 74 9.31 -11.69 8.82
C GLY A 74 10.46 -11.20 9.69
N GLU A 75 11.68 -11.70 9.49
CA GLU A 75 12.86 -11.23 10.21
C GLU A 75 13.28 -9.83 9.71
N GLN A 76 13.31 -9.66 8.40
CA GLN A 76 13.73 -8.40 7.76
C GLN A 76 12.79 -7.24 8.13
N LEU A 77 11.47 -7.45 8.03
CA LEU A 77 10.48 -6.42 8.34
C LEU A 77 10.51 -6.00 9.81
N ARG A 78 10.56 -6.97 10.74
CA ARG A 78 10.71 -6.69 12.18
C ARG A 78 12.03 -5.99 12.50
N GLY A 79 13.10 -6.33 11.77
CA GLY A 79 14.38 -5.63 11.86
C GLY A 79 14.25 -4.14 11.52
N VAL A 80 13.67 -3.84 10.35
CA VAL A 80 13.44 -2.47 9.87
C VAL A 80 12.54 -1.69 10.82
N ARG A 81 11.39 -2.25 11.22
CA ARG A 81 10.46 -1.62 12.18
C ARG A 81 11.13 -1.28 13.51
N ARG A 82 11.91 -2.20 14.07
CA ARG A 82 12.63 -1.99 15.33
C ARG A 82 13.68 -0.90 15.21
N SER A 83 14.49 -0.92 14.16
CA SER A 83 15.49 0.13 13.91
C SER A 83 14.83 1.50 13.74
N LEU A 84 13.66 1.56 13.08
CA LEU A 84 12.92 2.80 12.90
C LEU A 84 12.33 3.31 14.21
N LEU A 85 11.75 2.41 15.02
CA LEU A 85 11.22 2.72 16.35
C LEU A 85 12.29 3.26 17.30
N GLU A 86 13.45 2.61 17.36
CA GLU A 86 14.59 3.06 18.18
C GLU A 86 15.09 4.43 17.72
N HIS A 87 15.28 4.61 16.41
CA HIS A 87 15.70 5.90 15.82
C HIS A 87 14.71 7.02 16.12
N ALA A 88 13.41 6.77 15.95
CA ALA A 88 12.37 7.76 16.24
C ALA A 88 12.33 8.12 17.74
N ALA A 89 12.45 7.12 18.62
CA ALA A 89 12.45 7.31 20.07
C ALA A 89 13.66 8.12 20.55
N ASP A 90 14.85 7.89 19.99
CA ASP A 90 16.07 8.65 20.31
C ASP A 90 15.94 10.15 19.97
N HIS A 91 15.05 10.48 19.02
CA HIS A 91 14.71 11.86 18.63
C HIS A 91 13.41 12.37 19.27
N GLY A 92 12.83 11.62 20.21
CA GLY A 92 11.65 12.05 20.98
C GLY A 92 10.31 11.93 20.24
N TYR A 93 10.25 11.10 19.19
CA TYR A 93 9.03 10.81 18.44
C TYR A 93 8.51 9.39 18.72
N GLY A 94 7.21 9.20 18.51
CA GLY A 94 6.60 7.89 18.32
C GLY A 94 6.22 7.67 16.85
N LEU A 95 5.77 6.46 16.53
CA LEU A 95 5.30 6.09 15.19
C LEU A 95 3.94 5.41 15.30
N ALA A 96 3.01 5.79 14.42
CA ALA A 96 1.69 5.20 14.33
C ALA A 96 1.38 4.72 12.91
N ALA A 97 0.70 3.59 12.76
CA ALA A 97 0.33 3.03 11.47
C ALA A 97 -1.19 2.87 11.32
N ALA A 98 -1.72 3.50 10.27
CA ALA A 98 -3.08 3.39 9.80
C ALA A 98 -3.13 3.93 8.37
N GLY A 99 -4.14 3.60 7.57
CA GLY A 99 -4.26 4.19 6.24
C GLY A 99 -4.41 5.72 6.26
N LEU A 100 -5.05 6.22 7.32
CA LEU A 100 -5.22 7.62 7.67
C LEU A 100 -5.17 7.73 9.19
N HIS A 101 -4.36 8.64 9.73
CA HIS A 101 -4.38 8.89 11.16
C HIS A 101 -5.70 9.59 11.56
N PRO A 102 -6.46 9.07 12.56
CA PRO A 102 -7.83 9.51 12.83
C PRO A 102 -7.92 10.98 13.27
N MET A 103 -6.89 11.48 13.93
CA MET A 103 -6.79 12.88 14.39
C MET A 103 -5.98 13.78 13.45
N ALA A 104 -5.50 13.29 12.30
CA ALA A 104 -4.81 14.13 11.33
C ALA A 104 -5.77 15.16 10.72
N ARG A 105 -5.40 16.43 10.78
CA ARG A 105 -6.10 17.51 10.08
C ARG A 105 -5.15 18.11 9.07
N TRP A 106 -5.27 17.72 7.81
CA TRP A 106 -4.28 18.06 6.77
C TRP A 106 -3.98 19.56 6.65
N ARG A 107 -4.95 20.43 6.93
CA ARG A 107 -4.78 21.90 6.90
C ARG A 107 -3.81 22.43 7.95
N ASP A 108 -3.58 21.67 9.01
CA ASP A 108 -2.70 22.03 10.11
C ASP A 108 -1.30 21.38 9.97
N LEU A 109 -1.12 20.50 8.99
CA LEU A 109 0.10 19.73 8.80
C LEU A 109 1.01 20.39 7.76
N LEU A 110 2.32 20.25 7.98
CA LEU A 110 3.33 20.85 7.10
C LEU A 110 3.63 19.94 5.92
N HIS A 111 3.76 20.53 4.73
CA HIS A 111 4.29 19.85 3.56
C HIS A 111 5.81 19.94 3.51
N ALA A 112 6.43 18.94 2.91
CA ALA A 112 7.83 18.96 2.53
C ALA A 112 8.11 20.05 1.50
N GLU A 113 9.31 20.63 1.57
CA GLU A 113 9.68 21.80 0.78
C GLU A 113 10.60 21.48 -0.41
N LYS A 114 10.88 20.21 -0.66
CA LYS A 114 11.72 19.79 -1.78
C LYS A 114 11.09 20.19 -3.12
N PRO A 115 11.91 20.45 -4.16
CA PRO A 115 11.41 20.84 -5.48
C PRO A 115 10.34 19.90 -6.05
N ARG A 116 10.50 18.57 -5.91
CA ARG A 116 9.51 17.57 -6.38
C ARG A 116 8.12 17.81 -5.80
N TYR A 117 8.03 18.00 -4.48
CA TYR A 117 6.75 18.16 -3.79
C TYR A 117 6.11 19.52 -4.07
N ARG A 118 6.92 20.59 -4.20
CA ARG A 118 6.41 21.90 -4.63
C ARG A 118 5.82 21.85 -6.04
N ALA A 119 6.46 21.13 -6.96
CA ALA A 119 5.94 20.91 -8.31
C ALA A 119 4.63 20.13 -8.29
N GLN A 120 4.55 19.04 -7.52
CA GLN A 120 3.31 18.27 -7.36
C GLN A 120 2.16 19.09 -6.77
N LEU A 121 2.41 19.87 -5.72
CA LEU A 121 1.39 20.75 -5.12
C LEU A 121 0.87 21.78 -6.13
N ASP A 122 1.77 22.38 -6.93
CA ASP A 122 1.40 23.34 -7.97
C ASP A 122 0.63 22.68 -9.13
N ARG A 123 1.03 21.50 -9.59
CA ARG A 123 0.37 20.79 -10.69
C ARG A 123 -0.98 20.21 -10.29
N ILE A 124 -1.04 19.52 -9.15
CA ILE A 124 -2.20 18.71 -8.77
C ILE A 124 -3.20 19.52 -7.92
N GLN A 125 -2.75 20.54 -7.21
CA GLN A 125 -3.60 21.43 -6.42
C GLN A 125 -4.37 20.66 -5.33
N TYR A 126 -5.63 21.05 -5.09
CA TYR A 126 -6.43 20.67 -3.93
C TYR A 126 -6.39 19.17 -3.55
N PRO A 127 -6.44 18.20 -4.49
CA PRO A 127 -6.24 16.79 -4.17
C PRO A 127 -4.93 16.46 -3.45
N GLN A 128 -3.79 17.02 -3.90
CA GLN A 128 -2.49 16.74 -3.30
C GLN A 128 -2.33 17.40 -1.93
N HIS A 129 -2.90 18.59 -1.74
CA HIS A 129 -2.92 19.30 -0.46
C HIS A 129 -3.63 18.55 0.68
N ARG A 130 -4.37 17.47 0.40
CA ARG A 130 -5.09 16.69 1.41
C ARG A 130 -4.64 15.22 1.47
N ASN A 131 -3.55 14.86 0.77
CA ASN A 131 -3.08 13.48 0.65
C ASN A 131 -2.25 13.01 1.85
N THR A 132 -2.88 12.92 3.03
CA THR A 132 -2.23 12.47 4.28
C THR A 132 -2.37 10.96 4.45
N THR A 133 -1.97 10.18 3.45
CA THR A 133 -2.15 8.72 3.41
C THR A 133 -0.89 7.99 3.86
N ALA A 134 -1.06 6.79 4.42
CA ALA A 134 0.03 5.85 4.69
C ALA A 134 -0.35 4.43 4.21
N GLY A 135 0.49 3.78 3.42
CA GLY A 135 0.27 2.47 2.81
C GLY A 135 1.25 1.39 3.24
N LEU A 136 0.93 0.17 2.81
CA LEU A 136 1.87 -0.95 2.71
C LEU A 136 2.00 -1.27 1.22
N HIS A 137 3.21 -1.26 0.68
CA HIS A 137 3.49 -1.63 -0.71
C HIS A 137 4.31 -2.92 -0.74
N VAL A 138 3.95 -3.80 -1.67
CA VAL A 138 4.60 -5.11 -1.85
C VAL A 138 5.11 -5.20 -3.26
N HIS A 139 6.41 -5.36 -3.41
CA HIS A 139 7.10 -5.59 -4.67
C HIS A 139 7.44 -7.07 -4.80
N VAL A 140 6.94 -7.72 -5.84
CA VAL A 140 7.29 -9.11 -6.15
C VAL A 140 8.03 -9.15 -7.48
N GLY A 141 9.25 -9.67 -7.46
CA GLY A 141 10.12 -9.76 -8.63
C GLY A 141 9.56 -10.71 -9.69
N VAL A 142 9.67 -10.29 -10.95
CA VAL A 142 9.22 -11.04 -12.14
C VAL A 142 10.38 -11.08 -13.14
N ASP A 143 10.44 -12.13 -13.95
CA ASP A 143 11.54 -12.44 -14.88
C ASP A 143 11.17 -12.29 -16.37
N ASP A 144 10.02 -11.68 -16.66
CA ASP A 144 9.59 -11.34 -18.01
C ASP A 144 8.72 -10.06 -17.95
N PRO A 145 9.00 -9.05 -18.80
CA PRO A 145 8.26 -7.79 -18.79
C PRO A 145 6.80 -7.92 -19.25
N ASP A 146 6.51 -8.76 -20.25
CA ASP A 146 5.13 -9.02 -20.71
C ASP A 146 4.37 -9.86 -19.68
N LYS A 147 5.05 -10.80 -19.01
CA LYS A 147 4.51 -11.50 -17.83
C LYS A 147 4.12 -10.52 -16.73
N ALA A 148 4.97 -9.54 -16.41
CA ALA A 148 4.66 -8.55 -15.38
C ALA A 148 3.41 -7.72 -15.72
N VAL A 149 3.21 -7.37 -16.99
CA VAL A 149 1.98 -6.71 -17.46
C VAL A 149 0.77 -7.62 -17.34
N TRP A 150 0.87 -8.87 -17.77
CA TRP A 150 -0.21 -9.85 -17.67
C TRP A 150 -0.63 -10.09 -16.22
N VAL A 151 0.35 -10.27 -15.31
CA VAL A 151 0.10 -10.43 -13.87
C VAL A 151 -0.55 -9.17 -13.30
N ALA A 152 -0.04 -7.98 -13.65
CA ALA A 152 -0.67 -6.72 -13.23
C ALA A 152 -2.10 -6.59 -13.76
N ASN A 153 -2.42 -7.13 -14.94
CA ASN A 153 -3.78 -7.16 -15.48
C ASN A 153 -4.69 -8.10 -14.67
N GLU A 154 -4.24 -9.30 -14.32
CA GLU A 154 -5.07 -10.30 -13.63
C GLU A 154 -5.23 -10.03 -12.13
N VAL A 155 -4.17 -9.55 -11.46
CA VAL A 155 -4.17 -9.32 -10.02
C VAL A 155 -5.21 -8.28 -9.58
N ARG A 156 -5.57 -7.33 -10.45
CA ARG A 156 -6.59 -6.28 -10.20
C ARG A 156 -7.89 -6.81 -9.62
N TRP A 157 -8.33 -8.00 -10.05
CA TRP A 157 -9.54 -8.62 -9.52
C TRP A 157 -9.39 -8.98 -8.03
N HIS A 158 -8.24 -9.54 -7.67
CA HIS A 158 -7.92 -10.00 -6.31
C HIS A 158 -7.59 -8.86 -5.35
N LEU A 159 -7.07 -7.73 -5.85
CA LEU A 159 -6.74 -6.56 -5.01
C LEU A 159 -7.92 -6.10 -4.14
N THR A 160 -9.15 -6.32 -4.59
CA THR A 160 -10.35 -5.94 -3.84
C THR A 160 -10.57 -6.79 -2.60
N LEU A 161 -10.17 -8.06 -2.60
CA LEU A 161 -10.14 -8.88 -1.38
C LEU A 161 -9.06 -8.37 -0.41
N MET A 162 -7.87 -8.08 -0.93
CA MET A 162 -6.77 -7.55 -0.13
C MET A 162 -7.13 -6.22 0.53
N LEU A 163 -7.79 -5.31 -0.19
CA LEU A 163 -8.28 -4.04 0.35
C LEU A 163 -9.31 -4.25 1.46
N ALA A 164 -10.21 -5.23 1.31
CA ALA A 164 -11.21 -5.53 2.33
C ALA A 164 -10.55 -5.97 3.65
N LEU A 165 -9.52 -6.83 3.57
CA LEU A 165 -8.77 -7.36 4.72
C LEU A 165 -7.83 -6.31 5.35
N ALA A 166 -7.20 -5.49 4.50
CA ALA A 166 -6.25 -4.47 4.94
C ALA A 166 -6.90 -3.19 5.47
N ALA A 167 -8.23 -3.03 5.37
CA ALA A 167 -8.91 -1.78 5.70
C ALA A 167 -8.65 -1.32 7.15
N ASN A 168 -7.95 -0.19 7.29
CA ASN A 168 -7.45 0.31 8.57
C ASN A 168 -7.49 1.85 8.62
N SER A 169 -8.50 2.48 8.02
CA SER A 169 -8.62 3.95 7.96
C SER A 169 -10.06 4.48 7.92
N PRO A 170 -10.90 4.20 8.93
CA PRO A 170 -12.30 4.63 8.90
C PRO A 170 -12.52 6.13 9.10
N PHE A 171 -11.53 6.84 9.62
CA PHE A 171 -11.63 8.26 9.98
C PHE A 171 -10.86 9.18 9.03
N TRP A 172 -11.39 10.37 8.77
CA TRP A 172 -10.69 11.43 8.05
C TRP A 172 -10.99 12.81 8.67
N ASN A 173 -9.96 13.54 9.08
CA ASN A 173 -10.10 14.83 9.80
C ASN A 173 -10.97 14.74 11.07
N GLY A 174 -10.89 13.64 11.81
CA GLY A 174 -11.68 13.42 13.03
C GLY A 174 -13.13 12.99 12.81
N PHE A 175 -13.55 12.73 11.57
CA PHE A 175 -14.90 12.26 11.25
C PHE A 175 -14.89 10.79 10.83
N ASP A 176 -15.83 10.00 11.36
CA ASP A 176 -16.11 8.68 10.80
C ASP A 176 -16.70 8.87 9.39
N THR A 177 -16.00 8.34 8.41
CA THR A 177 -16.37 8.47 6.99
C THR A 177 -17.48 7.51 6.58
N GLY A 178 -17.77 6.51 7.41
CA GLY A 178 -18.58 5.36 7.06
C GLY A 178 -17.88 4.37 6.12
N LEU A 179 -16.61 4.57 5.77
CA LEU A 179 -15.78 3.65 4.98
C LEU A 179 -14.92 2.79 5.90
N ALA A 180 -14.56 1.59 5.49
CA ALA A 180 -13.55 0.78 6.18
C ALA A 180 -12.12 1.28 5.85
N SER A 181 -11.86 1.57 4.57
CA SER A 181 -10.67 2.29 4.12
C SER A 181 -11.08 3.60 3.44
N ALA A 182 -10.97 4.71 4.16
CA ALA A 182 -11.09 6.02 3.54
C ALA A 182 -9.82 6.43 2.79
N ARG A 183 -8.65 5.87 3.15
CA ARG A 183 -7.38 6.05 2.42
C ARG A 183 -7.59 5.84 0.93
N ALA A 184 -8.16 4.69 0.55
CA ALA A 184 -8.38 4.33 -0.85
C ALA A 184 -9.13 5.44 -1.63
N LYS A 185 -10.18 6.02 -1.03
CA LYS A 185 -10.97 7.07 -1.68
C LYS A 185 -10.32 8.45 -1.67
N ILE A 186 -9.54 8.77 -0.63
CA ILE A 186 -8.78 10.03 -0.56
C ILE A 186 -7.66 10.02 -1.60
N PHE A 187 -6.92 8.91 -1.68
CA PHE A 187 -5.82 8.70 -2.62
C PHE A 187 -6.32 8.75 -4.07
N GLU A 188 -7.42 8.07 -4.40
CA GLU A 188 -8.08 8.14 -5.72
C GLU A 188 -8.52 9.55 -6.16
N GLY A 189 -8.49 10.53 -5.26
CA GLY A 189 -8.72 11.92 -5.65
C GLY A 189 -7.59 12.52 -6.48
N LEU A 190 -6.41 11.90 -6.49
CA LEU A 190 -5.24 12.30 -7.27
C LEU A 190 -5.36 11.83 -8.74
N PRO A 191 -4.72 12.53 -9.69
CA PRO A 191 -4.57 12.01 -11.05
C PRO A 191 -3.75 10.71 -11.05
N ASN A 192 -3.87 9.91 -12.11
CA ASN A 192 -3.06 8.70 -12.33
C ASN A 192 -3.09 7.69 -11.17
N THR A 193 -4.22 7.63 -10.46
CA THR A 193 -4.38 6.85 -9.23
C THR A 193 -5.54 5.87 -9.34
N GLY A 194 -5.48 4.79 -8.55
CA GLY A 194 -6.53 3.80 -8.43
C GLY A 194 -6.39 2.66 -9.42
N MET A 195 -7.50 1.99 -9.75
CA MET A 195 -7.46 0.77 -10.54
C MET A 195 -7.03 1.07 -11.99
N PRO A 196 -5.93 0.48 -12.51
CA PRO A 196 -5.50 0.74 -13.88
C PRO A 196 -6.32 -0.04 -14.92
N THR A 197 -6.41 0.50 -16.14
CA THR A 197 -6.89 -0.24 -17.31
C THR A 197 -5.89 -1.30 -17.74
N THR A 198 -6.30 -2.24 -18.59
CA THR A 198 -5.39 -3.25 -19.15
C THR A 198 -4.34 -2.61 -20.06
N PHE A 199 -3.19 -3.27 -20.14
CA PHE A 199 -2.21 -3.06 -21.21
C PHE A 199 -1.99 -4.39 -21.94
N ASP A 200 -1.92 -4.37 -23.28
CA ASP A 200 -1.78 -5.60 -24.08
C ASP A 200 -0.36 -6.19 -24.03
N SER A 201 0.65 -5.38 -23.65
CA SER A 201 2.07 -5.77 -23.56
C SER A 201 2.87 -4.75 -22.76
N TYR A 202 4.09 -5.11 -22.38
CA TYR A 202 5.06 -4.19 -21.79
C TYR A 202 5.42 -3.05 -22.72
N GLU A 203 5.54 -3.29 -24.03
CA GLU A 203 5.77 -2.21 -24.99
C GLU A 203 4.60 -1.19 -24.97
N GLY A 204 3.38 -1.66 -24.78
CA GLY A 204 2.20 -0.80 -24.60
C GLY A 204 2.28 0.04 -23.31
N PHE A 205 2.66 -0.60 -22.20
CA PHE A 205 2.86 0.06 -20.90
C PHE A 205 4.01 1.07 -20.93
N ASP A 206 5.20 0.72 -21.42
CA ASP A 206 6.36 1.62 -21.56
C ASP A 206 5.96 2.85 -22.40
N ARG A 207 5.29 2.64 -23.54
CA ARG A 207 4.82 3.76 -24.38
C ARG A 207 3.86 4.70 -23.66
N PHE A 208 2.97 4.15 -22.82
CA PHE A 208 2.07 4.96 -22.00
C PHE A 208 2.86 5.75 -20.94
N GLU A 209 3.75 5.10 -20.19
CA GLU A 209 4.61 5.74 -19.19
C GLU A 209 5.44 6.88 -19.83
N GLN A 210 6.09 6.61 -20.98
CA GLN A 210 6.84 7.62 -21.73
C GLN A 210 5.96 8.79 -22.14
N THR A 211 4.76 8.52 -22.66
CA THR A 211 3.82 9.58 -23.04
C THR A 211 3.48 10.47 -21.84
N MET A 212 3.26 9.88 -20.66
CA MET A 212 2.94 10.63 -19.45
C MET A 212 4.10 11.54 -19.02
N ILE A 213 5.35 11.05 -19.09
CA ILE A 213 6.55 11.83 -18.75
C ILE A 213 6.83 12.91 -19.81
N GLU A 214 6.89 12.55 -21.08
CA GLU A 214 7.27 13.47 -22.18
C GLU A 214 6.25 14.60 -22.39
N THR A 215 4.98 14.35 -22.07
CA THR A 215 3.92 15.38 -22.12
C THR A 215 3.85 16.24 -20.85
N GLY A 216 4.65 15.94 -19.83
CA GLY A 216 4.64 16.63 -18.53
C GLY A 216 3.39 16.33 -17.69
N SER A 217 2.66 15.24 -18.01
CA SER A 217 1.51 14.79 -17.23
C SER A 217 1.94 14.24 -15.86
N ILE A 218 3.12 13.66 -15.80
CA ILE A 218 3.86 13.29 -14.57
C ILE A 218 5.30 13.78 -14.67
N ASP A 219 5.93 14.08 -13.53
CA ASP A 219 7.34 14.47 -13.49
C ASP A 219 8.25 13.25 -13.55
N ASP A 220 7.86 12.15 -12.90
CA ASP A 220 8.55 10.87 -12.94
C ASP A 220 7.55 9.71 -12.85
N ARG A 221 8.01 8.49 -13.16
CA ARG A 221 7.18 7.29 -13.20
C ARG A 221 6.55 6.91 -11.86
N GLY A 222 7.15 7.32 -10.75
CA GLY A 222 6.63 7.11 -9.41
C GLY A 222 5.24 7.72 -9.23
N GLU A 223 4.92 8.75 -10.03
CA GLU A 223 3.61 9.43 -10.03
C GLU A 223 2.51 8.68 -10.82
N LEU A 224 2.78 7.46 -11.29
CA LEU A 224 1.74 6.49 -11.66
C LEU A 224 1.29 5.73 -10.41
N TRP A 225 0.45 6.36 -9.59
CA TRP A 225 -0.03 5.83 -8.30
C TRP A 225 -1.16 4.81 -8.42
N TYR A 226 -1.06 3.88 -9.38
CA TYR A 226 -2.06 2.83 -9.54
C TYR A 226 -2.06 1.86 -8.35
N ASP A 227 -3.21 1.19 -8.13
CA ASP A 227 -3.34 0.16 -7.08
C ASP A 227 -2.38 -1.01 -7.31
N VAL A 228 -2.00 -1.24 -8.57
CA VAL A 228 -0.94 -2.14 -9.00
C VAL A 228 -0.24 -1.58 -10.24
N ARG A 229 1.05 -1.84 -10.40
CA ARG A 229 1.77 -1.57 -11.65
C ARG A 229 2.97 -2.50 -11.86
N PRO A 230 3.39 -2.75 -13.10
CA PRO A 230 4.75 -3.16 -13.38
C PRO A 230 5.70 -2.02 -12.98
N HIS A 231 6.71 -2.31 -12.16
CA HIS A 231 7.71 -1.35 -11.75
C HIS A 231 8.98 -1.52 -12.61
N SER A 232 9.03 -0.75 -13.70
CA SER A 232 10.04 -0.83 -14.76
C SER A 232 11.48 -0.54 -14.34
N ALA A 233 11.71 0.01 -13.14
CA ALA A 233 13.04 0.19 -12.56
C ALA A 233 13.49 -0.94 -11.63
N HIS A 234 12.55 -1.76 -11.15
CA HIS A 234 12.84 -2.83 -10.17
C HIS A 234 12.54 -4.22 -10.71
N GLY A 235 11.89 -4.34 -11.88
CA GLY A 235 11.52 -5.64 -12.44
C GLY A 235 10.44 -6.35 -11.63
N THR A 236 9.56 -5.59 -10.98
CA THR A 236 8.58 -6.15 -10.04
C THR A 236 7.15 -5.86 -10.50
N VAL A 237 6.20 -6.65 -10.01
CA VAL A 237 4.80 -6.22 -9.90
C VAL A 237 4.64 -5.61 -8.51
N GLU A 238 4.24 -4.36 -8.46
CA GLU A 238 4.10 -3.59 -7.24
C GLU A 238 2.63 -3.44 -6.88
N ILE A 239 2.22 -3.96 -5.72
CA ILE A 239 0.87 -3.86 -5.16
C ILE A 239 0.84 -2.77 -4.10
N ARG A 240 -0.05 -1.79 -4.25
CA ARG A 240 -0.08 -0.55 -3.44
C ARG A 240 -1.42 -0.29 -2.73
N ILE A 241 -2.35 -1.23 -2.86
CA ILE A 241 -3.72 -1.09 -2.37
C ILE A 241 -3.89 -1.13 -0.83
N PRO A 242 -3.08 -1.87 -0.04
CA PRO A 242 -3.28 -1.97 1.40
C PRO A 242 -3.08 -0.65 2.15
N ASP A 243 -3.91 -0.42 3.18
CA ASP A 243 -3.62 0.59 4.20
C ASP A 243 -2.41 0.14 5.05
N ALA A 244 -1.66 1.09 5.62
CA ALA A 244 -0.61 0.77 6.60
C ALA A 244 -1.18 0.02 7.83
N GLN A 245 -0.43 -0.96 8.34
CA GLN A 245 -0.82 -1.83 9.45
C GLN A 245 0.06 -1.62 10.68
N HIS A 246 -0.55 -1.34 11.84
CA HIS A 246 0.21 -1.22 13.10
C HIS A 246 0.80 -2.56 13.55
N ASP A 247 0.04 -3.63 13.37
CA ASP A 247 0.42 -5.01 13.68
C ASP A 247 1.29 -5.58 12.54
N VAL A 248 2.48 -6.08 12.88
CA VAL A 248 3.44 -6.63 11.91
C VAL A 248 2.96 -7.95 11.33
N ASP A 249 2.23 -8.76 12.09
CA ASP A 249 1.76 -10.06 11.62
C ASP A 249 0.69 -9.84 10.53
N ARG A 250 -0.18 -8.84 10.69
CA ARG A 250 -1.13 -8.43 9.62
C ARG A 250 -0.41 -7.97 8.36
N ALA A 251 0.66 -7.16 8.51
CA ALA A 251 1.45 -6.71 7.36
C ALA A 251 2.11 -7.89 6.64
N LEU A 252 2.65 -8.84 7.39
CA LEU A 252 3.27 -10.05 6.84
C LEU A 252 2.28 -10.97 6.15
N THR A 253 1.10 -11.24 6.72
CA THR A 253 0.06 -12.04 6.06
C THR A 253 -0.42 -11.40 4.76
N LEU A 254 -0.59 -10.06 4.74
CA LEU A 254 -0.94 -9.34 3.51
C LEU A 254 0.19 -9.41 2.46
N THR A 255 1.44 -9.37 2.91
CA THR A 255 2.64 -9.49 2.06
C THR A 255 2.75 -10.90 1.47
N GLU A 256 2.54 -11.93 2.29
CA GLU A 256 2.53 -13.34 1.85
C GLU A 256 1.41 -13.58 0.84
N TYR A 257 0.20 -13.09 1.11
CA TYR A 257 -0.90 -13.18 0.14
C TYR A 257 -0.56 -12.50 -1.18
N ALA A 258 0.02 -11.29 -1.14
CA ALA A 258 0.47 -10.57 -2.34
C ALA A 258 1.53 -11.37 -3.12
N TYR A 259 2.51 -11.93 -2.39
CA TYR A 259 3.59 -12.73 -2.95
C TYR A 259 3.07 -14.00 -3.63
N GLU A 260 2.36 -14.86 -2.90
CA GLU A 260 1.86 -16.14 -3.43
C GLU A 260 0.88 -15.94 -4.58
N LEU A 261 0.06 -14.89 -4.52
CA LEU A 261 -0.82 -14.53 -5.61
C LEU A 261 -0.05 -14.15 -6.89
N VAL A 262 1.02 -13.36 -6.77
CA VAL A 262 1.85 -13.00 -7.94
C VAL A 262 2.56 -14.22 -8.49
N ILE A 263 3.09 -15.11 -7.64
CA ILE A 263 3.74 -16.35 -8.08
C ILE A 263 2.77 -17.28 -8.82
N ASP A 264 1.58 -17.53 -8.27
CA ASP A 264 0.54 -18.34 -8.92
C ASP A 264 0.12 -17.74 -10.29
N LEU A 265 0.00 -16.41 -10.39
CA LEU A 265 -0.29 -15.75 -11.67
C LEU A 265 0.89 -15.86 -12.65
N CYS A 266 2.13 -15.75 -12.19
CA CYS A 266 3.31 -15.99 -13.03
C CYS A 266 3.31 -17.42 -13.60
N GLU A 267 2.97 -18.43 -12.79
CA GLU A 267 2.88 -19.83 -13.24
C GLU A 267 1.77 -20.02 -14.29
N ARG A 268 0.60 -19.40 -14.09
CA ARG A 268 -0.51 -19.44 -15.06
C ARG A 268 -0.20 -18.78 -16.39
N TYR A 269 0.57 -17.69 -16.36
CA TYR A 269 1.07 -17.08 -17.58
C TYR A 269 1.94 -18.05 -18.39
N GLU A 270 2.84 -18.78 -17.72
CA GLU A 270 3.69 -19.80 -18.36
C GLU A 270 2.87 -20.98 -18.91
N ASP A 271 1.77 -21.33 -18.24
CA ASP A 271 0.81 -22.32 -18.73
C ASP A 271 -0.06 -21.80 -19.89
N GLY A 272 0.07 -20.52 -20.27
CA GLY A 272 -0.63 -19.89 -21.39
C GLY A 272 -2.09 -19.56 -21.09
N GLU A 273 -2.45 -19.27 -19.83
CA GLU A 273 -3.79 -18.83 -19.46
C GLU A 273 -4.14 -17.50 -20.16
N SER A 274 -5.35 -17.42 -20.71
CA SER A 274 -5.84 -16.20 -21.35
C SER A 274 -6.28 -15.17 -20.32
N GLU A 275 -6.02 -13.88 -20.59
CA GLU A 275 -6.53 -12.79 -19.75
C GLU A 275 -8.05 -12.86 -19.55
N SER A 276 -8.50 -12.53 -18.33
CA SER A 276 -9.91 -12.54 -17.95
C SER A 276 -10.72 -11.43 -18.62
N GLY A 277 -10.06 -10.32 -18.97
CA GLY A 277 -10.67 -9.21 -19.73
C GLY A 277 -11.76 -8.45 -18.97
N TYR A 278 -11.70 -8.42 -17.62
CA TYR A 278 -12.69 -7.70 -16.83
C TYR A 278 -12.73 -6.20 -17.18
N ARG A 279 -13.96 -5.70 -17.31
CA ARG A 279 -14.20 -4.27 -17.42
C ARG A 279 -13.79 -3.54 -16.14
N ARG A 280 -13.16 -2.37 -16.30
CA ARG A 280 -12.72 -1.53 -15.18
C ARG A 280 -13.88 -1.16 -14.24
N GLU A 281 -15.08 -0.95 -14.76
CA GLU A 281 -16.24 -0.59 -13.93
C GLU A 281 -16.64 -1.69 -12.93
N LEU A 282 -16.38 -2.96 -13.25
CA LEU A 282 -16.62 -4.07 -12.33
C LEU A 282 -15.55 -4.13 -11.23
N LEU A 283 -14.31 -3.84 -11.60
CA LEU A 283 -13.21 -3.71 -10.64
C LEU A 283 -13.46 -2.54 -9.68
N ASP A 284 -13.91 -1.40 -10.19
CA ASP A 284 -14.26 -0.22 -9.39
C ASP A 284 -15.45 -0.50 -8.44
N GLU A 285 -16.46 -1.27 -8.89
CA GLU A 285 -17.57 -1.70 -8.04
C GLU A 285 -17.07 -2.61 -6.89
N ASN A 286 -16.26 -3.62 -7.20
CA ASN A 286 -15.67 -4.47 -6.15
C ASN A 286 -14.79 -3.66 -5.20
N LYS A 287 -13.99 -2.73 -5.71
CA LYS A 287 -13.17 -1.83 -4.91
C LYS A 287 -14.03 -0.98 -3.98
N TRP A 288 -15.14 -0.43 -4.48
CA TRP A 288 -16.11 0.33 -3.66
C TRP A 288 -16.68 -0.52 -2.52
N ARG A 289 -17.10 -1.76 -2.81
CA ARG A 289 -17.63 -2.65 -1.78
C ARG A 289 -16.58 -3.00 -0.72
N ALA A 290 -15.37 -3.33 -1.15
CA ALA A 290 -14.25 -3.63 -0.27
C ALA A 290 -13.93 -2.44 0.65
N LEU A 291 -13.71 -1.24 0.09
CA LEU A 291 -13.36 -0.06 0.89
C LEU A 291 -14.51 0.41 1.79
N ARG A 292 -15.76 0.12 1.44
CA ARG A 292 -16.94 0.55 2.20
C ARG A 292 -17.24 -0.39 3.36
N TYR A 293 -17.16 -1.69 3.14
CA TYR A 293 -17.66 -2.70 4.09
C TYR A 293 -16.55 -3.56 4.72
N GLY A 294 -15.31 -3.51 4.22
CA GLY A 294 -14.20 -4.29 4.78
C GLY A 294 -14.51 -5.78 4.82
N HIS A 295 -14.28 -6.43 5.96
CA HIS A 295 -14.56 -7.86 6.17
C HIS A 295 -16.04 -8.23 5.93
N ASP A 296 -16.98 -7.29 6.10
CA ASP A 296 -18.42 -7.53 5.89
C ASP A 296 -18.85 -7.38 4.42
N ALA A 297 -17.92 -7.19 3.49
CA ALA A 297 -18.25 -7.00 2.09
C ALA A 297 -18.71 -8.29 1.39
N GLU A 298 -19.56 -8.13 0.38
CA GLU A 298 -19.83 -9.15 -0.64
C GLU A 298 -19.30 -8.66 -2.00
N LEU A 299 -18.27 -9.30 -2.54
CA LEU A 299 -17.64 -8.91 -3.80
C LEU A 299 -18.27 -9.67 -4.96
N LEU A 300 -18.32 -9.09 -6.15
CA LEU A 300 -18.73 -9.81 -7.35
C LEU A 300 -17.83 -11.03 -7.55
N GLY A 301 -18.45 -12.19 -7.83
CA GLY A 301 -17.75 -13.42 -8.19
C GLY A 301 -17.16 -13.33 -9.60
N ARG A 302 -16.26 -14.27 -9.95
CA ARG A 302 -15.52 -14.27 -11.22
C ARG A 302 -16.39 -14.28 -12.48
N ASN A 303 -17.56 -14.90 -12.43
CA ASN A 303 -18.55 -14.90 -13.52
C ASN A 303 -19.46 -13.65 -13.51
N VAL A 304 -19.37 -12.81 -12.48
CA VAL A 304 -20.19 -11.60 -12.28
C VAL A 304 -21.69 -11.92 -12.19
N GLU A 305 -22.06 -13.16 -11.84
CA GLU A 305 -23.46 -13.60 -11.71
C GLU A 305 -23.99 -13.43 -10.29
N GLU A 306 -23.10 -13.48 -9.30
CA GLU A 306 -23.44 -13.37 -7.88
C GLU A 306 -22.43 -12.51 -7.11
N ALA A 307 -22.86 -12.00 -5.97
CA ALA A 307 -21.98 -11.46 -4.96
C ALA A 307 -21.59 -12.59 -4.00
N VAL A 308 -20.32 -12.66 -3.62
CA VAL A 308 -19.71 -13.67 -2.78
C VAL A 308 -19.16 -12.99 -1.53
N PRO A 309 -19.54 -13.44 -0.32
CA PRO A 309 -18.98 -12.90 0.91
C PRO A 309 -17.46 -12.99 0.96
N VAL A 310 -16.82 -11.98 1.56
CA VAL A 310 -15.35 -11.96 1.77
C VAL A 310 -14.88 -13.24 2.48
N SER A 311 -15.59 -13.73 3.50
CA SER A 311 -15.26 -15.00 4.18
C SER A 311 -15.07 -16.17 3.22
N THR A 312 -15.98 -16.36 2.27
CA THR A 312 -15.89 -17.42 1.28
C THR A 312 -14.72 -17.22 0.32
N LEU A 313 -14.38 -15.98 0.00
CA LEU A 313 -13.22 -15.68 -0.85
C LEU A 313 -11.90 -15.90 -0.09
N VAL A 314 -11.85 -15.55 1.19
CA VAL A 314 -10.71 -15.84 2.08
C VAL A 314 -10.47 -17.33 2.17
N GLU A 315 -11.49 -18.14 2.47
CA GLU A 315 -11.37 -19.60 2.53
C GLU A 315 -10.81 -20.19 1.23
N ARG A 316 -11.30 -19.69 0.08
CA ARG A 316 -10.83 -20.16 -1.24
C ARG A 316 -9.39 -19.76 -1.52
N GLU A 317 -9.00 -18.52 -1.24
CA GLU A 317 -7.64 -18.05 -1.50
C GLU A 317 -6.63 -18.66 -0.53
N ALA A 318 -7.00 -18.82 0.75
CA ALA A 318 -6.17 -19.48 1.76
C ALA A 318 -5.85 -20.94 1.36
N ASP A 319 -6.86 -21.70 0.91
CA ASP A 319 -6.66 -23.09 0.44
C ASP A 319 -5.88 -23.15 -0.89
N ARG A 320 -6.24 -22.28 -1.84
CA ARG A 320 -5.66 -22.30 -3.20
C ARG A 320 -4.19 -21.87 -3.22
N LEU A 321 -3.81 -20.89 -2.41
CA LEU A 321 -2.46 -20.34 -2.35
C LEU A 321 -1.62 -20.89 -1.19
N ASP A 322 -2.18 -21.80 -0.38
CA ASP A 322 -1.54 -22.31 0.85
C ASP A 322 -1.12 -21.20 1.83
N VAL A 323 -1.99 -20.18 2.00
CA VAL A 323 -1.81 -19.05 2.93
C VAL A 323 -2.87 -19.13 4.04
N PRO A 324 -2.73 -20.07 5.01
CA PRO A 324 -3.74 -20.31 6.04
C PRO A 324 -3.96 -19.10 6.96
N ASP A 325 -2.94 -18.26 7.15
CA ASP A 325 -2.99 -17.07 8.01
C ASP A 325 -4.01 -16.02 7.52
N LEU A 326 -4.47 -16.10 6.27
CA LEU A 326 -5.60 -15.32 5.76
C LEU A 326 -6.89 -15.57 6.56
N LEU A 327 -7.11 -16.80 7.03
CA LEU A 327 -8.26 -17.15 7.87
C LEU A 327 -8.19 -16.44 9.22
N ASP A 328 -7.02 -16.49 9.87
CA ASP A 328 -6.78 -15.83 11.16
C ASP A 328 -6.87 -14.30 11.03
N LEU A 329 -6.37 -13.75 9.93
CA LEU A 329 -6.48 -12.32 9.61
C LEU A 329 -7.95 -11.87 9.48
N TYR A 330 -8.78 -12.69 8.82
CA TYR A 330 -10.21 -12.42 8.65
C TYR A 330 -11.01 -12.57 9.94
N ASP A 331 -10.73 -13.64 10.72
CA ASP A 331 -11.42 -13.94 11.98
C ASP A 331 -11.08 -12.92 13.08
N THR A 332 -9.90 -12.30 13.00
CA THR A 332 -9.53 -11.17 13.85
C THR A 332 -10.33 -9.92 13.47
N GLU A 333 -10.78 -9.16 14.47
CA GLU A 333 -11.47 -7.88 14.26
C GLU A 333 -10.69 -6.98 13.29
N SER A 334 -11.36 -6.49 12.25
CA SER A 334 -10.73 -5.61 11.25
C SER A 334 -10.17 -4.33 11.88
N GLY A 335 -9.12 -3.77 11.27
CA GLY A 335 -8.53 -2.51 11.73
C GLY A 335 -9.56 -1.39 11.83
N ALA A 336 -10.44 -1.27 10.84
CA ALA A 336 -11.53 -0.30 10.84
C ALA A 336 -12.56 -0.51 11.97
N SER A 337 -12.99 -1.75 12.22
CA SER A 337 -13.93 -2.06 13.30
C SER A 337 -13.30 -1.82 14.67
N ARG A 338 -12.05 -2.26 14.86
CA ARG A 338 -11.28 -2.03 16.09
C ARG A 338 -11.14 -0.55 16.41
N GLN A 339 -10.77 0.27 15.43
CA GLN A 339 -10.63 1.72 15.61
C GLN A 339 -11.95 2.38 16.03
N ARG A 340 -13.08 2.01 15.39
CA ARG A 340 -14.41 2.52 15.76
C ARG A 340 -14.79 2.13 17.18
N ARG A 341 -14.60 0.85 17.52
CA ARG A 341 -14.89 0.33 18.86
C ARG A 341 -14.11 1.09 19.93
N ILE A 342 -12.78 1.22 19.76
CA ILE A 342 -11.92 1.93 20.72
C ILE A 342 -12.36 3.39 20.87
N LEU A 343 -12.68 4.09 19.78
CA LEU A 343 -13.18 5.46 19.88
C LEU A 343 -14.48 5.55 20.68
N GLU A 344 -15.40 4.63 20.46
CA GLU A 344 -16.70 4.60 21.15
C GLU A 344 -16.57 4.24 22.64
N THR A 345 -15.73 3.26 22.98
CA THR A 345 -15.65 2.70 24.33
C THR A 345 -14.59 3.36 25.21
N GLU A 346 -13.49 3.84 24.63
CA GLU A 346 -12.29 4.29 25.34
C GLU A 346 -11.89 5.73 24.99
N GLY A 347 -12.32 6.24 23.85
CA GLY A 347 -12.14 7.64 23.44
C GLY A 347 -10.93 7.89 22.53
N PRO A 348 -10.70 9.16 22.14
CA PRO A 348 -9.77 9.50 21.07
C PRO A 348 -8.30 9.28 21.42
N ASP A 349 -7.90 9.45 22.69
CA ASP A 349 -6.50 9.25 23.09
C ASP A 349 -6.13 7.77 23.08
N ALA A 350 -7.03 6.89 23.57
CA ALA A 350 -6.87 5.44 23.48
C ALA A 350 -6.84 4.95 22.03
N LEU A 351 -7.66 5.54 21.15
CA LEU A 351 -7.60 5.26 19.72
C LEU A 351 -6.22 5.58 19.15
N CYS A 352 -5.68 6.77 19.41
CA CYS A 352 -4.36 7.16 18.94
C CYS A 352 -3.24 6.25 19.50
N GLU A 353 -3.30 5.89 20.78
CA GLU A 353 -2.38 4.94 21.40
C GLU A 353 -2.44 3.55 20.73
N SER A 354 -3.65 3.10 20.38
CA SER A 354 -3.87 1.78 19.76
C SER A 354 -3.28 1.61 18.35
N LEU A 355 -2.80 2.70 17.74
CA LEU A 355 -2.17 2.73 16.42
C LEU A 355 -0.64 2.80 16.49
N LEU A 356 -0.07 2.98 17.69
CA LEU A 356 1.37 3.03 17.86
C LEU A 356 2.00 1.70 17.45
N LEU A 357 3.15 1.79 16.79
CA LEU A 357 4.01 0.63 16.61
C LEU A 357 4.60 0.20 17.96
N THR A 358 4.63 -1.12 18.18
CA THR A 358 5.31 -1.75 19.31
C THR A 358 6.56 -2.45 18.81
N GLY A 359 7.61 -2.52 19.64
CA GLY A 359 8.94 -3.04 19.25
C GLY A 359 9.05 -4.56 19.16
N GLU A 360 7.98 -5.26 18.75
CA GLU A 360 7.93 -6.72 18.64
C GLU A 360 8.46 -7.24 17.28
#